data_AF-A0A4Z0J9U6-F1
#
_entry.id   AF-A0A4Z0J9U6-F1
#
_cell.length_a   1.000
_cell.length_b   1.000
_cell.length_c   1.000
_cell.angle_alpha   90.00
_cell.angle_beta   90.00
_cell.angle_gamma   90.00
#
_symmetry.space_group_name_H-M   'P 1'
#
loop_
_entity.id
_entity.type
_entity.pdbx_description
1 polymer ?
#
loop_
_entity_poly.entity_id
_entity_poly.type
_entity_poly.pdbx_seq_one_letter_code
_entity_poly.pdbx_strand_id
1 'polypeptide(L)'
;MKMKWLVSMMAVTAGLALGGSVAPETTAQARIHYTTMPKSLRGTWLSVDNEDPQIKHTLKITKYVYHYKSNYHGKKRTLVKWSGKKKSDYYNHSDLSVKKGKKKGTWRVGWYGMNSIFNRTIKRVKHHGKTALVFLDHFGDGTPQRTYFYKK
;
A
#
# COMPACT_ATOMS: atom_id res chain seq x y z
N MET A 1 71.63 -20.84 -7.24
CA MET A 1 70.53 -21.85 -7.29
C MET A 1 69.70 -21.70 -6.03
N LYS A 2 68.38 -21.52 -6.19
CA LYS A 2 67.41 -21.47 -5.08
C LYS A 2 66.97 -22.90 -4.78
N MET A 3 67.04 -23.34 -3.52
CA MET A 3 66.32 -24.54 -3.09
C MET A 3 65.72 -24.32 -1.70
N LYS A 4 64.40 -24.47 -1.67
CA LYS A 4 63.47 -24.36 -0.54
C LYS A 4 63.72 -25.48 0.44
N TRP A 5 63.60 -25.24 1.75
CA TRP A 5 63.04 -26.21 2.68
C TRP A 5 62.17 -25.48 3.72
N LEU A 6 60.86 -25.58 3.51
CA LEU A 6 59.85 -25.51 4.57
C LEU A 6 59.94 -26.83 5.35
N VAL A 7 59.78 -26.76 6.67
CA VAL A 7 58.99 -27.67 7.54
C VAL A 7 59.36 -27.37 9.00
N SER A 8 58.39 -26.89 9.78
CA SER A 8 57.89 -27.57 10.98
C SER A 8 56.94 -26.67 11.76
N MET A 9 55.65 -27.00 11.64
CA MET A 9 54.73 -27.31 12.73
C MET A 9 55.13 -26.82 14.14
N MET A 10 54.30 -25.95 14.74
CA MET A 10 53.78 -26.11 16.11
C MET A 10 52.72 -25.03 16.38
N ALA A 11 51.52 -25.48 16.74
CA ALA A 11 50.46 -24.65 17.28
C ALA A 11 50.71 -24.42 18.78
N VAL A 12 50.58 -23.18 19.27
CA VAL A 12 50.21 -22.92 20.67
C VAL A 12 49.28 -21.69 20.73
N THR A 13 48.19 -21.93 21.44
CA THR A 13 47.06 -21.08 21.82
C THR A 13 47.39 -19.82 22.62
N ALA A 14 46.39 -18.93 22.60
CA ALA A 14 46.00 -17.97 23.64
C ALA A 14 46.67 -16.59 23.66
N GLY A 15 45.87 -15.59 23.28
CA GLY A 15 46.05 -14.18 23.60
C GLY A 15 44.70 -13.50 23.66
N LEU A 16 44.01 -13.64 24.79
CA LEU A 16 42.87 -12.81 25.18
C LEU A 16 43.34 -11.34 25.23
N ALA A 17 43.09 -10.59 24.16
CA ALA A 17 43.19 -9.15 24.17
C ALA A 17 41.78 -8.57 24.31
N LEU A 18 41.43 -8.26 25.56
CA LEU A 18 40.31 -7.41 25.94
C LEU A 18 40.54 -6.02 25.33
N GLY A 19 40.08 -5.83 24.09
CA GLY A 19 40.05 -4.54 23.41
C GLY A 19 38.61 -4.16 23.16
N GLY A 20 38.01 -3.46 24.13
CA GLY A 20 36.63 -2.98 24.08
C GLY A 20 36.36 -2.19 22.81
N SER A 21 35.69 -2.83 21.85
CA SER A 21 34.92 -2.13 20.84
C SER A 21 33.51 -2.08 21.38
N VAL A 22 33.22 -1.04 22.18
CA VAL A 22 31.84 -0.59 22.32
C VAL A 22 31.46 -0.08 20.93
N ALA A 23 30.98 -0.99 20.08
CA ALA A 23 30.26 -0.59 18.90
C ALA A 23 29.13 0.31 19.44
N PRO A 24 29.01 1.56 18.99
CA PRO A 24 27.83 2.33 19.34
C PRO A 24 26.66 1.49 18.81
N GLU A 25 25.85 0.96 19.73
CA GLU A 25 24.52 0.49 19.43
C GLU A 25 23.76 1.71 18.92
N THR A 26 23.95 1.99 17.63
CA THR A 26 22.99 2.77 16.88
C THR A 26 21.77 1.86 16.84
N THR A 27 20.95 1.96 17.88
CA THR A 27 19.56 1.57 17.84
C THR A 27 18.99 2.33 16.65
N ALA A 28 19.03 1.70 15.48
CA ALA A 28 18.47 2.25 14.27
C ALA A 28 16.99 2.46 14.59
N GLN A 29 16.62 3.71 14.90
CA GLN A 29 15.23 4.08 15.15
C GLN A 29 14.44 3.55 13.96
N ALA A 30 13.59 2.56 14.23
CA ALA A 30 12.79 1.91 13.21
C ALA A 30 11.98 3.01 12.51
N ARG A 31 12.38 3.35 11.27
CA ARG A 31 11.74 4.41 10.49
C ARG A 31 10.26 4.08 10.42
N ILE A 32 9.41 4.99 10.92
CA ILE A 32 7.97 4.80 10.91
C ILE A 32 7.53 4.59 9.46
N HIS A 33 7.04 3.38 9.15
CA HIS A 33 6.60 3.05 7.81
C HIS A 33 5.21 3.62 7.56
N TYR A 34 5.07 4.41 6.49
CA TYR A 34 3.79 4.97 6.05
C TYR A 34 3.46 4.49 4.64
N THR A 35 2.25 4.00 4.43
CA THR A 35 1.73 3.76 3.08
C THR A 35 1.11 5.02 2.52
N THR A 36 1.47 5.39 1.29
CA THR A 36 0.93 6.58 0.63
C THR A 36 0.13 6.25 -0.62
N MET A 37 -0.92 7.03 -0.86
CA MET A 37 -1.69 6.96 -2.10
C MET A 37 -0.95 7.67 -3.25
N PRO A 38 -1.00 7.14 -4.48
CA PRO A 38 -0.46 7.78 -5.67
C PRO A 38 -1.10 9.14 -5.88
N LYS A 39 -0.30 10.17 -6.20
CA LYS A 39 -0.81 11.53 -6.46
C LYS A 39 -1.94 11.54 -7.50
N SER A 40 -1.85 10.67 -8.51
CA SER A 40 -2.85 10.56 -9.59
C SER A 40 -4.24 10.15 -9.12
N LEU A 41 -4.36 9.42 -8.00
CA LEU A 41 -5.65 8.95 -7.47
C LEU A 41 -6.24 9.87 -6.39
N ARG A 42 -5.45 10.81 -5.87
CA ARG A 42 -5.88 11.70 -4.79
C ARG A 42 -6.97 12.65 -5.29
N GLY A 43 -7.95 12.90 -4.43
CA GLY A 43 -9.12 13.72 -4.75
C GLY A 43 -10.37 13.21 -4.05
N THR A 44 -11.47 13.89 -4.34
CA THR A 44 -12.81 13.42 -3.99
C THR A 44 -13.50 13.02 -5.28
N TRP A 45 -14.03 11.81 -5.30
CA TRP A 45 -14.61 11.20 -6.48
C TRP A 45 -16.02 10.72 -6.18
N LEU A 46 -16.93 10.88 -7.14
CA LEU A 46 -18.35 10.56 -7.01
C LEU A 46 -18.75 9.57 -8.10
N SER A 47 -19.39 8.47 -7.70
CA SER A 47 -20.17 7.62 -8.58
C SER A 47 -21.63 7.76 -8.18
N VAL A 48 -22.51 7.81 -9.17
CA VAL A 48 -23.96 7.78 -8.99
C VAL A 48 -24.43 6.49 -9.63
N ASP A 49 -25.36 5.80 -8.97
CA ASP A 49 -25.94 4.60 -9.56
C ASP A 49 -26.80 4.97 -10.77
N ASN A 50 -26.76 4.15 -11.83
CA ASN A 50 -27.45 4.44 -13.07
C ASN A 50 -28.95 4.08 -12.99
N GLU A 51 -29.30 3.09 -12.18
CA GLU A 51 -30.68 2.63 -11.99
C GLU A 51 -31.39 3.50 -10.95
N ASP A 52 -30.68 3.88 -9.89
CA ASP A 52 -31.20 4.81 -8.88
C ASP A 52 -30.24 5.97 -8.58
N PRO A 53 -30.45 7.16 -9.19
CA PRO A 53 -29.63 8.34 -8.97
C PRO A 53 -29.59 8.87 -7.53
N GLN A 54 -30.47 8.40 -6.65
CA GLN A 54 -30.43 8.71 -5.22
C GLN A 54 -29.31 7.96 -4.50
N ILE A 55 -28.83 6.85 -5.06
CA ILE A 55 -27.70 6.09 -4.56
C ILE A 55 -26.40 6.74 -5.04
N LYS A 56 -25.62 7.25 -4.08
CA LYS A 56 -24.39 8.01 -4.36
C LYS A 56 -23.21 7.45 -3.57
N HIS A 57 -22.15 7.17 -4.29
CA HIS A 57 -20.91 6.62 -3.78
C HIS A 57 -19.82 7.69 -3.79
N THR A 58 -19.28 8.03 -2.62
CA THR A 58 -18.21 9.02 -2.49
C THR A 58 -16.91 8.34 -2.08
N LEU A 59 -15.87 8.53 -2.88
CA LEU A 59 -14.52 8.05 -2.63
C LEU A 59 -13.59 9.24 -2.39
N LYS A 60 -13.16 9.45 -1.14
CA LYS A 60 -12.19 10.47 -0.76
C LYS A 60 -10.82 9.82 -0.54
N ILE A 61 -9.86 10.22 -1.36
CA ILE A 61 -8.48 9.71 -1.34
C ILE A 61 -7.53 10.87 -1.03
N THR A 62 -6.83 10.79 0.10
CA THR A 62 -5.75 11.72 0.47
C THR A 62 -4.40 11.00 0.41
N LYS A 63 -3.30 11.67 0.80
CA LYS A 63 -1.98 11.04 0.86
C LYS A 63 -1.97 9.77 1.71
N TYR A 64 -2.74 9.73 2.80
CA TYR A 64 -2.71 8.64 3.79
C TYR A 64 -4.09 8.04 4.09
N VAL A 65 -5.16 8.43 3.40
CA VAL A 65 -6.50 7.96 3.72
C VAL A 65 -7.21 7.52 2.46
N TYR A 66 -7.75 6.31 2.49
CA TYR A 66 -8.72 5.80 1.53
C TYR A 66 -10.08 5.69 2.24
N HIS A 67 -11.04 6.54 1.87
CA HIS A 67 -12.32 6.62 2.54
C HIS A 67 -13.45 6.50 1.53
N TYR A 68 -14.14 5.36 1.57
CA TYR A 68 -15.26 5.04 0.70
C TYR A 68 -16.57 5.06 1.49
N LYS A 69 -17.52 5.88 1.02
CA LYS A 69 -18.86 6.03 1.58
C LYS A 69 -19.92 5.71 0.55
N SER A 70 -21.04 5.20 1.03
CA SER A 70 -22.30 5.13 0.28
C SER A 70 -23.32 6.07 0.93
N ASN A 71 -24.19 6.63 0.10
CA ASN A 71 -25.40 7.31 0.50
C ASN A 71 -26.56 6.61 -0.20
N TYR A 72 -27.43 5.97 0.57
CA TYR A 72 -28.58 5.20 0.07
C TYR A 72 -29.85 5.89 0.59
N HIS A 73 -30.62 6.52 -0.29
CA HIS A 73 -31.81 7.32 0.05
C HIS A 73 -31.58 8.28 1.25
N GLY A 74 -30.51 9.08 1.19
CA GLY A 74 -30.14 10.03 2.24
C GLY A 74 -29.40 9.43 3.44
N LYS A 75 -29.38 8.10 3.60
CA LYS A 75 -28.66 7.40 4.67
C LYS A 75 -27.19 7.22 4.29
N LYS A 76 -26.31 7.93 4.99
CA LYS A 76 -24.86 7.87 4.78
C LYS A 76 -24.23 6.73 5.57
N ARG A 77 -23.49 5.84 4.90
CA ARG A 77 -22.73 4.75 5.50
C ARG A 77 -21.27 4.82 5.06
N THR A 78 -20.35 4.63 6.01
CA THR A 78 -18.94 4.38 5.68
C THR A 78 -18.79 2.91 5.31
N LEU A 79 -18.37 2.63 4.08
CA LEU A 79 -18.09 1.28 3.62
C LEU A 79 -16.67 0.89 4.03
N VAL A 80 -15.71 1.79 3.81
CA VAL A 80 -14.29 1.56 4.08
C VAL A 80 -13.63 2.84 4.55
N LYS A 81 -12.75 2.75 5.55
CA LYS A 81 -11.83 3.83 5.92
C LYS A 81 -10.48 3.25 6.34
N TRP A 82 -9.52 3.23 5.41
CA TRP A 82 -8.17 2.74 5.68
C TRP A 82 -7.18 3.89 5.85
N SER A 83 -6.27 3.70 6.81
CA SER A 83 -5.18 4.61 7.11
C SER A 83 -3.86 4.05 6.59
N GLY A 84 -3.12 4.88 5.87
CA GLY A 84 -1.70 4.68 5.52
C GLY A 84 -0.74 5.05 6.64
N LYS A 85 -1.24 5.63 7.74
CA LYS A 85 -0.47 5.76 8.98
C LYS A 85 -0.50 4.45 9.75
N LYS A 86 0.68 4.00 10.20
CA LYS A 86 0.83 2.91 11.19
C LYS A 86 -0.10 3.21 12.37
N LYS A 87 -0.81 2.19 12.86
CA LYS A 87 -1.69 2.30 14.03
C LYS A 87 -1.11 1.45 15.15
N SER A 88 -0.89 2.04 16.32
CA SER A 88 -0.41 1.37 17.54
C SER A 88 0.94 0.65 17.40
N ASP A 89 1.58 0.39 18.54
CA ASP A 89 2.82 -0.38 18.61
C ASP A 89 2.60 -1.87 18.30
N TYR A 90 1.37 -2.36 18.45
CA TYR A 90 1.02 -3.76 18.17
C TYR A 90 0.96 -4.12 16.67
N TYR A 91 0.83 -3.13 15.76
CA TYR A 91 0.77 -3.40 14.33
C TYR A 91 1.99 -2.82 13.62
N ASN A 92 2.85 -3.68 13.06
CA ASN A 92 4.04 -3.27 12.32
C ASN A 92 3.76 -2.76 10.89
N HIS A 93 2.50 -2.49 10.56
CA HIS A 93 2.08 -2.06 9.23
C HIS A 93 0.91 -1.06 9.30
N SER A 94 0.64 -0.40 8.18
CA SER A 94 -0.58 0.40 8.00
C SER A 94 -1.77 -0.47 7.60
N ASP A 95 -3.00 0.00 7.83
CA ASP A 95 -4.20 -0.64 7.26
C ASP A 95 -4.14 -0.57 5.73
N LEU A 96 -3.83 0.59 5.20
CA LEU A 96 -3.82 0.81 3.76
C LEU A 96 -2.69 0.01 3.11
N SER A 97 -3.01 -0.74 2.07
CA SER A 97 -2.06 -1.40 1.18
C SER A 97 -2.20 -0.79 -0.22
N VAL A 98 -1.08 -0.35 -0.80
CA VAL A 98 -1.04 0.21 -2.15
C VAL A 98 0.12 -0.39 -2.92
N LYS A 99 -0.18 -1.03 -4.04
CA LYS A 99 0.81 -1.64 -4.93
C LYS A 99 0.60 -1.18 -6.36
N LYS A 100 1.67 -0.98 -7.13
CA LYS A 100 1.54 -0.77 -8.57
C LYS A 100 0.92 -2.03 -9.20
N GLY A 101 -0.04 -1.87 -10.08
CA GLY A 101 -0.60 -2.99 -10.83
C GLY A 101 0.30 -3.41 -11.99
N LYS A 102 0.00 -4.55 -12.60
CA LYS A 102 0.75 -5.08 -13.76
C LYS A 102 0.61 -4.21 -15.03
N LYS A 103 -0.48 -3.45 -15.15
CA LYS A 103 -0.78 -2.61 -16.32
C LYS A 103 -0.38 -1.15 -16.04
N LYS A 104 0.08 -0.44 -17.06
CA LYS A 104 0.51 0.97 -16.92
C LYS A 104 -0.59 1.84 -16.32
N GLY A 105 -0.23 2.56 -15.26
CA GLY A 105 -1.11 3.52 -14.58
C GLY A 105 -2.18 2.88 -13.68
N THR A 106 -2.16 1.55 -13.47
CA THR A 106 -3.06 0.89 -12.54
C THR A 106 -2.42 0.72 -11.17
N TRP A 107 -3.26 0.73 -10.13
CA TRP A 107 -2.85 0.55 -8.74
C TRP A 107 -3.80 -0.41 -8.06
N ARG A 108 -3.23 -1.37 -7.32
CA ARG A 108 -3.97 -2.23 -6.41
C ARG A 108 -4.06 -1.52 -5.06
N VAL A 109 -5.27 -1.25 -4.59
CA VAL A 109 -5.54 -0.55 -3.34
C VAL A 109 -6.45 -1.43 -2.50
N GLY A 110 -6.05 -1.73 -1.27
CA GLY A 110 -6.77 -2.67 -0.42
C GLY A 110 -6.44 -2.47 1.06
N TRP A 111 -7.04 -3.33 1.89
CA TRP A 111 -6.62 -3.51 3.27
C TRP A 111 -5.38 -4.44 3.30
N TYR A 112 -4.43 -4.13 4.17
CA TYR A 112 -3.26 -4.97 4.40
C TYR A 112 -3.68 -6.35 4.89
N GLY A 113 -3.00 -7.40 4.41
CA GLY A 113 -3.22 -8.78 4.84
C GLY A 113 -4.55 -9.42 4.40
N MET A 114 -5.45 -8.67 3.76
CA MET A 114 -6.78 -9.20 3.40
C MET A 114 -7.05 -9.27 1.90
N ASN A 115 -7.53 -10.43 1.48
CA ASN A 115 -8.22 -10.59 0.21
C ASN A 115 -9.70 -10.19 0.39
N SER A 116 -9.95 -8.88 0.43
CA SER A 116 -11.30 -8.32 0.58
C SER A 116 -11.92 -8.03 -0.78
N ILE A 117 -13.25 -8.03 -0.87
CA ILE A 117 -13.96 -7.42 -1.99
C ILE A 117 -13.54 -5.96 -2.21
N PHE A 118 -13.03 -5.25 -1.20
CA PHE A 118 -12.56 -3.88 -1.38
C PHE A 118 -11.11 -3.78 -1.86
N ASN A 119 -10.43 -4.91 -2.08
CA ASN A 119 -9.13 -4.93 -2.73
C ASN A 119 -9.35 -4.67 -4.22
N ARG A 120 -9.12 -3.42 -4.65
CA ARG A 120 -9.51 -2.93 -5.97
C ARG A 120 -8.34 -2.53 -6.84
N THR A 121 -8.43 -2.82 -8.13
CA THR A 121 -7.55 -2.32 -9.18
C THR A 121 -8.12 -1.03 -9.74
N ILE A 122 -7.46 0.09 -9.47
CA ILE A 122 -7.94 1.43 -9.82
C ILE A 122 -7.03 2.04 -10.90
N LYS A 123 -7.63 2.71 -11.88
CA LYS A 123 -6.91 3.50 -12.89
C LYS A 123 -7.56 4.86 -13.05
N ARG A 124 -6.76 5.91 -13.22
CA ARG A 124 -7.26 7.22 -13.67
C ARG A 124 -7.38 7.23 -15.20
N VAL A 125 -8.52 7.67 -15.71
CA VAL A 125 -8.86 7.70 -17.13
C VAL A 125 -9.58 9.00 -17.49
N LYS A 126 -9.67 9.28 -18.79
CA LYS A 126 -10.69 10.18 -19.33
C LYS A 126 -11.88 9.33 -19.77
N HIS A 127 -13.08 9.69 -19.31
CA HIS A 127 -14.33 9.03 -19.67
C HIS A 127 -15.36 10.12 -19.97
N HIS A 128 -15.94 10.10 -21.18
CA HIS A 128 -16.90 11.10 -21.66
C HIS A 128 -16.35 12.55 -21.49
N GLY A 129 -15.09 12.76 -21.88
CA GLY A 129 -14.39 14.05 -21.75
C GLY A 129 -13.96 14.43 -20.32
N LYS A 130 -14.50 13.77 -19.29
CA LYS A 130 -14.26 14.07 -17.87
C LYS A 130 -13.16 13.19 -17.27
N THR A 131 -12.46 13.71 -16.25
CA THR A 131 -11.51 12.89 -15.50
C THR A 131 -12.27 11.96 -14.55
N ALA A 132 -11.97 10.67 -14.61
CA ALA A 132 -12.57 9.65 -13.75
C ALA A 132 -11.51 8.70 -13.18
N LEU A 133 -11.85 8.05 -12.08
CA LEU A 133 -11.26 6.78 -11.67
C LEU A 133 -12.17 5.66 -12.13
N VAL A 134 -11.59 4.61 -12.69
CA VAL A 134 -12.30 3.38 -13.04
C VAL A 134 -11.79 2.23 -12.18
N PHE A 135 -12.72 1.44 -11.65
CA PHE A 135 -12.42 0.18 -10.97
C PHE A 135 -12.42 -0.93 -12.02
N LEU A 136 -11.32 -1.67 -12.11
CA LEU A 136 -11.02 -2.60 -13.20
C LEU A 136 -11.15 -4.08 -12.81
N ASP A 137 -11.66 -4.37 -11.62
CA ASP A 137 -11.86 -5.75 -11.17
C ASP A 137 -13.10 -6.37 -11.80
N HIS A 138 -13.25 -7.67 -11.58
CA HIS A 138 -14.38 -8.44 -12.06
C HIS A 138 -15.24 -8.88 -10.87
N PHE A 139 -16.51 -9.14 -11.13
CA PHE A 139 -17.40 -9.86 -10.25
C PHE A 139 -16.95 -11.34 -10.14
N GLY A 140 -17.55 -12.09 -9.21
CA GLY A 140 -17.18 -13.49 -8.95
C GLY A 140 -17.43 -14.42 -10.15
N ASP A 141 -18.33 -14.03 -11.04
CA ASP A 141 -18.65 -14.69 -12.32
C ASP A 141 -17.68 -14.31 -13.46
N GLY A 142 -16.72 -13.42 -13.21
CA GLY A 142 -15.79 -12.92 -14.21
C GLY A 142 -16.28 -11.69 -14.99
N THR A 143 -17.47 -11.15 -14.71
CA THR A 143 -18.00 -9.96 -15.40
C THR A 143 -17.22 -8.69 -15.00
N PRO A 144 -16.78 -7.82 -15.93
CA PRO A 144 -16.05 -6.60 -15.57
C PRO A 144 -16.93 -5.62 -14.79
N GLN A 145 -16.50 -5.21 -13.59
CA GLN A 145 -17.28 -4.32 -12.73
C GLN A 145 -17.29 -2.85 -13.21
N ARG A 146 -16.34 -2.46 -14.08
CA ARG A 146 -16.10 -1.10 -14.66
C ARG A 146 -16.92 0.04 -14.03
N THR A 147 -16.67 0.32 -12.75
CA THR A 147 -17.36 1.39 -12.03
C THR A 147 -16.56 2.67 -12.15
N TYR A 148 -17.21 3.75 -12.58
CA TYR A 148 -16.56 5.05 -12.80
C TYR A 148 -16.90 6.04 -11.69
N PHE A 149 -15.87 6.59 -11.06
CA PHE A 149 -15.99 7.71 -10.14
C PHE A 149 -15.44 8.97 -10.79
N TYR A 150 -16.31 9.95 -11.00
CA TYR A 150 -15.93 11.23 -11.59
C TYR A 150 -15.40 12.17 -10.53
N LYS A 151 -14.47 13.05 -10.93
CA LYS A 151 -13.94 14.04 -10.00
C LYS A 151 -15.07 14.99 -9.57
N LYS A 152 -15.24 15.16 -8.26
CA LYS A 152 -16.15 16.15 -7.68
C LYS A 152 -15.54 17.54 -7.79
#